data_AF-A0A932JM58-F1
#
_entry.id   AF-A0A932JM58-F1
#
_cell.length_a   1.000
_cell.length_b   1.000
_cell.length_c   1.000
_cell.angle_alpha   90.00
_cell.angle_beta   90.00
_cell.angle_gamma   90.00
#
_symmetry.space_group_name_H-M   'P 1'
#
loop_
_entity.id
_entity.type
_entity.pdbx_description
1 polymer ?
#
loop_
_entity_poly.entity_id
_entity_poly.type
_entity_poly.pdbx_seq_one_letter_code
_entity_poly.pdbx_strand_id
1 'polypeptide(L)'
;MPGALAAVPAAAQMTPWQQATTAASSAPATAPATPGISLGTPLSVAGGPWVPAEVLFFSAGRIVADYAWRDSVRARRGHLYTSADLQGDVQDLMTLSRFDKVTPAIYAISDSAVPPEFTTISVSSNQVRVVFDVTEKPVPESAKPKVVTPPTAVGGVLLTPTAWRGAGRFTNPGMALDINAAYFIGRLYGKNSYSDAPRKTNYIDRIGLWTLTADGKMQVQSEGAVRPAVAVGGQAMLVFRDSPQPTVTTPAVSVKIDSKNTRVLTDGYFVASKKLGPIRTSAGVMQGTIGDLPAQMSEFLTPEALKFY
;
A
#
# COMPACT_ATOMS: atom_id res chain seq x y z
N MET A 1 49.86 34.32 -37.92
CA MET A 1 48.96 34.82 -36.87
C MET A 1 47.51 34.74 -37.35
N PRO A 2 46.74 33.67 -37.04
CA PRO A 2 45.30 33.66 -37.20
C PRO A 2 44.60 34.01 -35.88
N GLY A 3 43.68 34.98 -35.93
CA GLY A 3 42.97 35.53 -34.77
C GLY A 3 41.88 34.60 -34.23
N ALA A 4 41.84 34.47 -32.90
CA ALA A 4 40.82 33.76 -32.16
C ALA A 4 39.53 34.61 -32.08
N LEU A 5 38.40 34.06 -32.55
CA LEU A 5 37.07 34.61 -32.31
C LEU A 5 36.56 34.12 -30.96
N ALA A 6 36.40 35.03 -30.00
CA ALA A 6 35.82 34.77 -28.70
C ALA A 6 34.29 34.65 -28.81
N ALA A 7 33.72 33.55 -28.32
CA ALA A 7 32.28 33.36 -28.24
C ALA A 7 31.69 34.09 -27.01
N VAL A 8 30.65 34.89 -27.24
CA VAL A 8 29.89 35.59 -26.20
C VAL A 8 28.87 34.63 -25.56
N PRO A 9 28.70 34.60 -24.23
CA PRO A 9 27.71 33.74 -23.58
C PRO A 9 26.28 34.22 -23.86
N ALA A 10 25.39 33.28 -24.16
CA ALA A 10 23.98 33.53 -24.41
C ALA A 10 23.25 33.87 -23.10
N ALA A 11 22.56 35.02 -23.09
CA ALA A 11 21.69 35.45 -22.00
C ALA A 11 20.44 34.57 -21.92
N ALA A 12 20.11 34.09 -20.71
CA ALA A 12 18.90 33.33 -20.45
C ALA A 12 17.67 34.26 -20.53
N GLN A 13 16.77 33.99 -21.49
CA GLN A 13 15.47 34.64 -21.55
C GLN A 13 14.54 33.99 -20.51
N MET A 14 14.03 34.79 -19.57
CA MET A 14 12.95 34.40 -18.65
C MET A 14 11.63 34.33 -19.41
N THR A 15 11.01 33.16 -19.43
CA THR A 15 9.66 32.95 -19.99
C THR A 15 8.59 33.39 -18.99
N PRO A 16 7.57 34.17 -19.39
CA PRO A 16 6.50 34.60 -18.51
C PRO A 16 5.40 33.53 -18.46
N TRP A 17 5.43 32.66 -17.46
CA TRP A 17 4.24 31.91 -17.08
C TRP A 17 3.45 32.74 -16.07
N GLN A 18 2.55 33.58 -16.60
CA GLN A 18 1.52 34.24 -15.81
C GLN A 18 0.61 33.18 -15.18
N GLN A 19 0.48 33.27 -13.87
CA GLN A 19 -0.47 32.53 -13.04
C GLN A 19 -1.91 32.85 -13.49
N ALA A 20 -2.62 31.85 -14.00
CA ALA A 20 -4.07 31.85 -14.00
C ALA A 20 -4.54 31.25 -12.66
N THR A 21 -4.69 32.10 -11.65
CA THR A 21 -5.41 31.74 -10.41
C THR A 21 -6.90 31.96 -10.62
N THR A 22 -7.59 30.96 -11.17
CA THR A 22 -9.03 30.83 -10.99
C THR A 22 -9.25 30.09 -9.68
N ALA A 23 -9.72 30.82 -8.66
CA ALA A 23 -10.13 30.24 -7.39
C ALA A 23 -11.31 29.30 -7.63
N ALA A 24 -11.08 27.99 -7.51
CA ALA A 24 -12.15 27.02 -7.40
C ALA A 24 -12.90 27.28 -6.08
N SER A 25 -14.20 27.58 -6.17
CA SER A 25 -15.05 27.67 -4.99
C SER A 25 -15.14 26.29 -4.36
N SER A 26 -14.59 26.16 -3.15
CA SER A 26 -14.77 24.97 -2.32
C SER A 26 -16.23 24.88 -1.91
N ALA A 27 -16.99 23.96 -2.52
CA ALA A 27 -18.28 23.57 -2.00
C ALA A 27 -18.10 23.11 -0.53
N PRO A 28 -19.00 23.50 0.40
CA PRO A 28 -18.94 23.02 1.77
C PRO A 28 -19.01 21.49 1.77
N ALA A 29 -17.96 20.85 2.27
CA ALA A 29 -17.93 19.42 2.47
C ALA A 29 -19.06 19.06 3.44
N THR A 30 -20.10 18.39 2.94
CA THR A 30 -21.11 17.77 3.76
C THR A 30 -20.40 16.84 4.73
N ALA A 31 -20.46 17.13 6.04
CA ALA A 31 -19.89 16.25 7.04
C ALA A 31 -20.47 14.84 6.81
N PRO A 32 -19.63 13.79 6.73
CA PRO A 32 -20.13 12.43 6.59
C PRO A 32 -21.08 12.16 7.74
N ALA A 33 -22.33 11.81 7.42
CA ALA A 33 -23.31 11.43 8.42
C ALA A 33 -22.70 10.27 9.23
N THR A 34 -22.41 10.49 10.51
CA THR A 34 -22.07 9.41 11.44
C THR A 34 -23.25 8.46 11.41
N PRO A 35 -23.09 7.21 10.93
CA PRO A 35 -24.17 6.25 10.99
C PRO A 35 -24.48 6.07 12.48
N GLY A 36 -25.63 6.58 12.92
CA GLY A 36 -26.15 6.27 14.23
C GLY A 36 -26.41 4.78 14.25
N ILE A 37 -25.50 4.01 14.84
CA ILE A 37 -25.67 2.56 15.00
C ILE A 37 -26.88 2.40 15.91
N SER A 38 -28.03 2.09 15.33
CA SER A 38 -29.23 1.75 16.09
C SER A 38 -28.94 0.45 16.83
N LEU A 39 -28.70 0.55 18.14
CA LEU A 39 -28.30 -0.60 18.98
C LEU A 39 -29.45 -1.61 19.14
N GLY A 40 -30.70 -1.19 18.93
CA GLY A 40 -31.91 -1.98 19.15
C GLY A 40 -32.67 -1.55 20.40
N THR A 41 -33.66 -2.35 20.81
CA THR A 41 -34.45 -2.07 22.02
C THR A 41 -33.72 -2.63 23.25
N PRO A 42 -33.41 -1.83 24.28
CA PRO A 42 -32.69 -2.31 25.44
C PRO A 42 -33.49 -3.38 26.20
N LEU A 43 -32.81 -4.45 26.60
CA LEU A 43 -33.34 -5.53 27.42
C LEU A 43 -32.63 -5.56 28.79
N SER A 44 -33.30 -6.10 29.80
CA SER A 44 -32.71 -6.29 31.12
C SER A 44 -31.61 -7.37 31.09
N VAL A 45 -30.43 -7.05 31.60
CA VAL A 45 -29.29 -8.00 31.74
C VAL A 45 -29.56 -9.14 32.74
N ALA A 46 -30.61 -9.04 33.57
CA ALA A 46 -31.01 -10.09 34.49
C ALA A 46 -32.02 -11.07 33.86
N GLY A 47 -32.65 -10.70 32.74
CA GLY A 47 -33.78 -11.41 32.16
C GLY A 47 -33.42 -12.51 31.17
N GLY A 48 -32.24 -13.14 31.25
CA GLY A 48 -31.88 -14.22 30.32
C GLY A 48 -32.77 -15.46 30.46
N PRO A 49 -32.69 -16.43 29.53
CA PRO A 49 -31.71 -16.53 28.46
C PRO A 49 -32.09 -15.84 27.14
N TRP A 50 -31.10 -15.58 26.29
CA TRP A 50 -31.25 -14.98 24.97
C TRP A 50 -30.53 -15.80 23.89
N VAL A 51 -30.75 -15.45 22.62
CA VAL A 51 -29.97 -15.97 21.50
C VAL A 51 -29.18 -14.82 20.87
N PRO A 52 -27.84 -14.75 21.05
CA PRO A 52 -27.04 -13.70 20.47
C PRO A 52 -27.02 -13.81 18.94
N ALA A 53 -27.26 -12.71 18.24
CA ALA A 53 -26.97 -12.56 16.82
C ALA A 53 -25.54 -12.04 16.61
N GLU A 54 -25.11 -11.11 17.47
CA GLU A 54 -23.79 -10.51 17.40
C GLU A 54 -23.30 -10.02 18.77
N VAL A 55 -21.98 -9.85 18.87
CA VAL A 55 -21.28 -9.37 20.06
C VAL A 55 -20.45 -8.17 19.65
N LEU A 56 -20.71 -7.02 20.26
CA LEU A 56 -20.01 -5.76 20.04
C LEU A 56 -19.24 -5.35 21.29
N PHE A 57 -18.12 -4.68 21.07
CA PHE A 57 -17.33 -4.08 22.13
C PHE A 57 -17.16 -2.60 21.83
N PHE A 58 -17.48 -1.73 22.79
CA PHE A 58 -17.22 -0.31 22.69
C PHE A 58 -16.09 0.05 23.64
N SER A 59 -15.01 0.58 23.07
CA SER A 59 -13.87 1.10 23.81
C SER A 59 -13.54 2.50 23.31
N ALA A 60 -13.40 3.44 24.24
CA ALA A 60 -12.95 4.80 23.91
C ALA A 60 -11.46 4.85 23.52
N GLY A 61 -10.64 3.93 24.05
CA GLY A 61 -9.19 3.92 23.87
C GLY A 61 -8.68 3.08 22.70
N ARG A 62 -9.43 2.04 22.29
CA ARG A 62 -9.04 1.05 21.27
C ARG A 62 -7.60 0.53 21.43
N ILE A 63 -7.11 0.38 22.66
CA ILE A 63 -5.74 -0.06 22.95
C ILE A 63 -5.59 -1.55 22.62
N VAL A 64 -6.65 -2.35 22.79
CA VAL A 64 -6.63 -3.78 22.50
C VAL A 64 -7.49 -4.06 21.27
N ALA A 65 -7.00 -4.94 20.40
CA ALA A 65 -7.67 -5.28 19.17
C ALA A 65 -8.90 -6.18 19.41
N ASP A 66 -9.97 -5.95 18.63
CA ASP A 66 -11.28 -6.62 18.74
C ASP A 66 -11.20 -8.16 18.81
N TYR A 67 -10.21 -8.78 18.16
CA TYR A 67 -10.04 -10.23 18.15
C TYR A 67 -9.63 -10.78 19.52
N ALA A 68 -8.85 -10.03 20.30
CA ALA A 68 -8.33 -10.52 21.58
C ALA A 68 -9.44 -10.76 22.62
N TRP A 69 -10.54 -10.03 22.50
CA TRP A 69 -11.67 -10.12 23.44
C TRP A 69 -12.70 -11.16 23.00
N ARG A 70 -12.89 -11.36 21.69
CA ARG A 70 -13.85 -12.35 21.15
C ARG A 70 -13.57 -13.78 21.58
N ASP A 71 -12.31 -14.11 21.83
CA ASP A 71 -11.92 -15.44 22.30
C ASP A 71 -12.20 -15.63 23.81
N SER A 72 -12.33 -14.53 24.55
CA SER A 72 -12.59 -14.55 26.01
C SER A 72 -14.08 -14.56 26.37
N VAL A 73 -14.96 -14.41 25.38
CA VAL A 73 -16.42 -14.31 25.59
C VAL A 73 -17.11 -15.56 25.04
N ARG A 74 -18.00 -16.15 25.84
CA ARG A 74 -18.78 -17.36 25.54
C ARG A 74 -19.98 -17.08 24.65
N ALA A 75 -20.46 -15.84 24.59
CA ALA A 75 -21.52 -15.44 23.66
C ALA A 75 -21.16 -15.83 22.21
N ARG A 76 -21.83 -16.84 21.67
CA ARG A 76 -21.71 -17.29 20.27
C ARG A 76 -23.02 -17.07 19.55
N ARG A 77 -22.91 -16.71 18.26
CA ARG A 77 -24.07 -16.48 17.40
C ARG A 77 -24.94 -17.73 17.33
N GLY A 78 -26.24 -17.59 17.56
CA GLY A 78 -27.22 -18.67 17.44
C GLY A 78 -27.22 -19.68 18.59
N HIS A 79 -26.46 -19.46 19.67
CA HIS A 79 -26.48 -20.30 20.86
C HIS A 79 -27.33 -19.68 21.96
N LEU A 80 -27.87 -20.51 22.86
CA LEU A 80 -28.52 -20.02 24.06
C LEU A 80 -27.47 -19.38 24.99
N TYR A 81 -27.75 -18.17 25.45
CA TYR A 81 -26.84 -17.37 26.26
C TYR A 81 -27.55 -16.90 27.52
N THR A 82 -27.07 -17.32 28.69
CA THR A 82 -27.73 -17.08 29.97
C THR A 82 -27.18 -15.84 30.66
N SER A 83 -27.88 -15.36 31.71
CA SER A 83 -27.36 -14.31 32.58
C SER A 83 -26.10 -14.75 33.34
N ALA A 84 -25.96 -16.04 33.64
CA ALA A 84 -24.76 -16.61 34.25
C ALA A 84 -23.56 -16.58 33.28
N ASP A 85 -23.78 -16.86 32.00
CA ASP A 85 -22.74 -16.75 30.97
C ASP A 85 -22.30 -15.29 30.79
N LEU A 86 -23.25 -14.34 30.82
CA LEU A 86 -22.94 -12.91 30.76
C LEU A 86 -22.07 -12.46 31.92
N GLN A 87 -22.36 -12.91 33.14
CA GLN A 87 -21.53 -12.63 34.32
C GLN A 87 -20.15 -13.28 34.21
N GLY A 88 -20.08 -14.52 33.70
CA GLY A 88 -18.83 -15.21 33.41
C GLY A 88 -17.96 -14.45 32.41
N ASP A 89 -18.55 -13.99 31.31
CA ASP A 89 -17.85 -13.22 30.27
C ASP A 89 -17.32 -11.88 30.81
N VAL A 90 -18.09 -11.19 31.66
CA VAL A 90 -17.61 -9.98 32.34
C VAL A 90 -16.41 -10.29 33.23
N GLN A 91 -16.45 -11.39 34.00
CA GLN A 91 -15.36 -11.80 34.87
C GLN A 91 -14.11 -12.23 34.08
N ASP A 92 -14.29 -12.97 32.99
CA ASP A 92 -13.22 -13.42 32.10
C ASP A 92 -12.53 -12.21 31.44
N LEU A 93 -13.31 -11.22 30.98
CA LEU A 93 -12.77 -9.95 30.45
C LEU A 93 -11.99 -9.17 31.52
N MET A 94 -12.52 -9.05 32.75
CA MET A 94 -11.82 -8.37 33.85
C MET A 94 -10.50 -9.07 34.22
N THR A 95 -10.42 -10.40 34.07
CA THR A 95 -9.20 -11.19 34.35
C THR A 95 -8.04 -10.84 33.41
N LEU A 96 -8.32 -10.31 32.21
CA LEU A 96 -7.28 -9.85 31.27
C LEU A 96 -6.43 -8.68 31.82
N SER A 97 -6.86 -8.03 32.90
CA SER A 97 -6.13 -6.91 33.55
C SER A 97 -5.85 -5.73 32.61
N ARG A 98 -6.64 -5.60 31.54
CA ARG A 98 -6.58 -4.50 30.55
C ARG A 98 -7.69 -3.48 30.71
N PHE A 99 -8.70 -3.77 31.52
CA PHE A 99 -9.87 -2.94 31.71
C PHE A 99 -10.00 -2.52 33.17
N ASP A 100 -10.39 -1.27 33.38
CA ASP A 100 -10.81 -0.76 34.68
C ASP A 100 -12.28 -1.11 34.94
N LYS A 101 -13.10 -1.15 33.88
CA LYS A 101 -14.53 -1.45 33.98
C LYS A 101 -15.04 -2.14 32.72
N VAL A 102 -15.95 -3.09 32.89
CA VAL A 102 -16.71 -3.74 31.81
C VAL A 102 -18.20 -3.66 32.18
N THR A 103 -19.00 -3.00 31.34
CA THR A 103 -20.45 -2.84 31.54
C THR A 103 -21.20 -3.57 30.43
N PRO A 104 -21.88 -4.69 30.72
CA PRO A 104 -22.67 -5.38 29.71
C PRO A 104 -24.01 -4.67 29.47
N ALA A 105 -24.49 -4.71 28.23
CA ALA A 105 -25.82 -4.30 27.82
C ALA A 105 -26.36 -5.27 26.75
N ILE A 106 -27.67 -5.50 26.76
CA ILE A 106 -28.35 -6.40 25.82
C ILE A 106 -29.40 -5.59 25.06
N TYR A 107 -29.43 -5.75 23.73
CA TYR A 107 -30.40 -5.07 22.87
C TYR A 107 -31.09 -6.07 21.95
N ALA A 108 -32.42 -6.01 21.86
CA ALA A 108 -33.19 -6.79 20.88
C ALA A 108 -33.06 -6.17 19.49
N ILE A 109 -32.83 -7.01 18.48
CA ILE A 109 -32.72 -6.59 17.07
C ILE A 109 -34.09 -6.79 16.41
N SER A 110 -34.77 -5.70 16.06
CA SER A 110 -36.18 -5.72 15.63
C SER A 110 -36.50 -6.66 14.46
N ASP A 111 -35.53 -6.90 13.57
CA ASP A 111 -35.73 -7.67 12.34
C ASP A 111 -35.03 -9.05 12.35
N SER A 112 -34.71 -9.57 13.54
CA SER A 112 -34.02 -10.86 13.67
C SER A 112 -34.76 -11.75 14.66
N ALA A 113 -35.70 -12.55 14.18
CA ALA A 113 -36.44 -13.50 15.01
C ALA A 113 -35.51 -14.56 15.61
N VAL A 114 -35.83 -15.02 16.83
CA VAL A 114 -35.16 -16.16 17.47
C VAL A 114 -35.42 -17.44 16.68
N PRO A 115 -34.42 -18.33 16.48
CA PRO A 115 -34.62 -19.63 15.84
C PRO A 115 -35.75 -20.45 16.52
N PRO A 116 -36.59 -21.17 15.76
CA PRO A 116 -37.77 -21.88 16.29
C PRO A 116 -37.48 -22.75 17.52
N GLU A 117 -36.34 -23.43 17.53
CA GLU A 117 -35.88 -24.32 18.60
C GLU A 117 -35.64 -23.62 19.95
N PHE A 118 -35.46 -22.29 19.96
CA PHE A 118 -35.24 -21.51 21.19
C PHE A 118 -36.41 -20.60 21.55
N THR A 119 -37.49 -20.55 20.74
CA THR A 119 -38.63 -19.64 20.95
C THR A 119 -39.35 -19.84 22.28
N THR A 120 -39.37 -21.05 22.82
CA THR A 120 -40.01 -21.38 24.10
C THR A 120 -39.13 -21.12 25.32
N ILE A 121 -37.82 -20.91 25.11
CA ILE A 121 -36.82 -20.77 26.18
C ILE A 121 -36.31 -19.32 26.27
N SER A 122 -36.14 -18.65 25.13
CA SER A 122 -35.66 -17.27 25.05
C SER A 122 -36.67 -16.28 25.62
N VAL A 123 -36.20 -15.33 26.42
CA VAL A 123 -37.05 -14.26 27.00
C VAL A 123 -37.42 -13.19 25.97
N SER A 124 -36.70 -13.12 24.85
CA SER A 124 -36.98 -12.22 23.73
C SER A 124 -37.50 -13.00 22.53
N SER A 125 -38.48 -12.42 21.80
CA SER A 125 -38.94 -12.93 20.50
C SER A 125 -37.91 -12.69 19.39
N ASN A 126 -36.99 -11.75 19.61
CA ASN A 126 -35.91 -11.39 18.69
C ASN A 126 -34.54 -11.80 19.25
N GLN A 127 -33.62 -12.18 18.38
CA GLN A 127 -32.21 -12.33 18.69
C GLN A 127 -31.65 -11.02 19.24
N VAL A 128 -30.61 -11.15 20.06
CA VAL A 128 -30.05 -10.03 20.80
C VAL A 128 -28.64 -9.68 20.33
N ARG A 129 -28.31 -8.41 20.47
CA ARG A 129 -26.95 -7.87 20.38
C ARG A 129 -26.41 -7.74 21.79
N VAL A 130 -25.31 -8.44 22.07
CA VAL A 130 -24.59 -8.34 23.33
C VAL A 130 -23.53 -7.24 23.17
N VAL A 131 -23.58 -6.24 24.03
CA VAL A 131 -22.69 -5.09 23.98
C VAL A 131 -21.88 -5.03 25.27
N PHE A 132 -20.57 -4.97 25.14
CA PHE A 132 -19.67 -4.70 26.26
C PHE A 132 -19.10 -3.29 26.11
N ASP A 133 -19.54 -2.38 26.97
CA ASP A 133 -18.93 -1.05 27.11
C ASP A 133 -17.75 -1.16 28.07
N VAL A 134 -16.53 -1.04 27.53
CA VAL A 134 -15.28 -1.26 28.25
C VAL A 134 -14.53 0.04 28.45
N THR A 135 -14.14 0.29 29.70
CA THR A 135 -13.19 1.34 30.06
C THR A 135 -11.81 0.69 30.19
N GLU A 136 -10.96 0.92 29.19
CA GLU A 136 -9.59 0.40 29.20
C GLU A 136 -8.75 1.07 30.27
N LYS A 137 -7.93 0.27 30.96
CA LYS A 137 -6.96 0.78 31.90
C LYS A 137 -5.92 1.58 31.13
N PRO A 138 -5.68 2.87 31.47
CA PRO A 138 -4.64 3.63 30.82
C PRO A 138 -3.32 2.89 31.03
N VAL A 139 -2.71 2.43 29.94
CA VAL A 139 -1.36 1.87 30.01
C VAL A 139 -0.49 3.03 30.49
N PRO A 140 0.11 2.95 31.70
CA PRO A 140 1.02 4.00 32.15
C PRO A 140 2.05 4.16 31.04
N GLU A 141 2.33 5.40 30.64
CA GLU A 141 3.14 5.78 29.46
C GLU A 141 4.51 5.07 29.45
N SER A 142 4.50 3.77 29.13
CA SER A 142 5.65 2.90 29.19
C SER A 142 6.32 3.09 27.86
N ALA A 143 7.24 4.07 27.83
CA ALA A 143 8.09 4.42 26.71
C ALA A 143 7.36 4.37 25.37
N LYS A 144 6.76 5.50 24.95
CA LYS A 144 6.25 5.77 23.58
C LYS A 144 6.67 4.65 22.65
N PRO A 145 5.76 3.75 22.21
CA PRO A 145 6.14 2.52 21.51
C PRO A 145 7.20 2.90 20.52
N LYS A 146 8.45 2.47 20.81
CA LYS A 146 9.64 3.02 20.14
C LYS A 146 9.32 2.89 18.68
N VAL A 147 9.07 4.01 17.99
CA VAL A 147 8.57 3.98 16.62
C VAL A 147 9.56 3.09 15.90
N VAL A 148 9.13 1.86 15.63
CA VAL A 148 9.96 0.93 14.91
C VAL A 148 9.76 1.43 13.51
N THR A 149 10.62 2.39 13.15
CA THR A 149 10.67 2.89 11.78
C THR A 149 10.67 1.64 10.92
N PRO A 150 9.65 1.46 10.06
CA PRO A 150 9.61 0.29 9.21
C PRO A 150 10.98 0.18 8.54
N PRO A 151 11.55 -1.03 8.48
CA PRO A 151 12.90 -1.22 7.98
C PRO A 151 13.05 -0.44 6.69
N THR A 152 14.05 0.43 6.62
CA THR A 152 14.37 1.10 5.36
C THR A 152 14.54 -0.01 4.34
N ALA A 153 13.66 -0.04 3.33
CA ALA A 153 13.73 -1.04 2.30
C ALA A 153 15.12 -0.95 1.69
N VAL A 154 15.89 -2.03 1.80
CA VAL A 154 17.15 -2.18 1.07
C VAL A 154 16.81 -2.79 -0.30
N GLY A 155 15.79 -2.21 -0.94
CA GLY A 155 15.46 -2.53 -2.31
C GLY A 155 16.60 -2.07 -3.21
N GLY A 156 16.84 -2.80 -4.31
CA GLY A 156 17.80 -2.38 -5.31
C GLY A 156 17.44 -1.00 -5.83
N VAL A 157 18.32 -0.02 -5.64
CA VAL A 157 18.33 1.16 -6.49
C VAL A 157 18.65 0.62 -7.88
N LEU A 158 17.76 0.82 -8.87
CA LEU A 158 17.83 0.28 -10.23
C LEU A 158 17.43 -1.20 -10.42
N LEU A 159 16.18 -1.58 -10.17
CA LEU A 159 15.54 -2.77 -10.77
C LEU A 159 16.33 -4.09 -10.67
N THR A 160 17.31 -4.14 -9.78
CA THR A 160 18.29 -5.21 -9.66
C THR A 160 17.94 -5.93 -8.38
N PRO A 161 17.64 -7.23 -8.44
CA PRO A 161 17.31 -7.99 -7.26
C PRO A 161 18.40 -7.91 -6.19
N THR A 162 17.98 -7.86 -4.93
CA THR A 162 18.87 -7.98 -3.77
C THR A 162 18.36 -9.09 -2.86
N ALA A 163 19.28 -9.78 -2.18
CA ALA A 163 18.92 -10.85 -1.25
C ALA A 163 18.36 -10.34 0.08
N TRP A 164 18.38 -9.02 0.32
CA TRP A 164 17.93 -8.41 1.56
C TRP A 164 16.42 -8.14 1.55
N ARG A 165 15.73 -8.50 2.65
CA ARG A 165 14.32 -8.09 2.90
C ARG A 165 14.17 -6.76 3.63
N GLY A 166 15.24 -6.26 4.26
CA GLY A 166 15.21 -5.08 5.10
C GLY A 166 16.55 -4.84 5.79
N ALA A 167 16.66 -3.73 6.52
CA ALA A 167 17.88 -3.38 7.24
C ALA A 167 17.96 -4.04 8.63
N GLY A 168 19.15 -4.55 8.99
CA GLY A 168 19.46 -4.99 10.35
C GLY A 168 18.67 -6.21 10.81
N ARG A 169 17.92 -6.07 11.92
CA ARG A 169 17.18 -7.17 12.57
C ARG A 169 16.03 -7.75 11.74
N PHE A 170 15.72 -7.14 10.59
CA PHE A 170 14.63 -7.54 9.71
C PHE A 170 15.10 -8.34 8.49
N THR A 171 16.40 -8.67 8.43
CA THR A 171 17.00 -9.51 7.39
C THR A 171 16.86 -10.99 7.71
N ASN A 172 15.73 -11.45 8.27
CA ASN A 172 15.50 -12.86 8.61
C ASN A 172 14.97 -13.65 7.40
N PRO A 173 15.22 -14.96 7.32
CA PRO A 173 14.72 -15.78 6.22
C PRO A 173 13.19 -15.70 6.15
N GLY A 174 12.65 -15.74 4.94
CA GLY A 174 11.21 -15.65 4.71
C GLY A 174 10.83 -14.95 3.41
N MET A 175 9.53 -14.73 3.25
CA MET A 175 8.95 -14.14 2.05
C MET A 175 8.95 -12.61 2.12
N ALA A 176 9.22 -11.96 0.99
CA ALA A 176 9.00 -10.54 0.77
C ALA A 176 8.34 -10.30 -0.58
N LEU A 177 7.60 -9.19 -0.64
CA LEU A 177 7.02 -8.65 -1.84
C LEU A 177 7.43 -7.17 -1.90
N ASP A 178 8.21 -6.82 -2.90
CA ASP A 178 8.61 -5.46 -3.19
C ASP A 178 7.82 -4.96 -4.40
N ILE A 179 7.12 -3.84 -4.25
CA ILE A 179 6.40 -3.18 -5.34
C ILE A 179 7.10 -1.86 -5.62
N ASN A 180 7.47 -1.62 -6.86
CA ASN A 180 8.14 -0.40 -7.28
C ASN A 180 7.46 0.15 -8.54
N ALA A 181 7.28 1.45 -8.58
CA ALA A 181 6.87 2.17 -9.77
C ALA A 181 7.96 3.18 -10.09
N ALA A 182 8.53 3.08 -11.29
CA ALA A 182 9.55 3.98 -11.78
C ALA A 182 9.15 4.58 -13.13
N TYR A 183 9.43 5.86 -13.28
CA TYR A 183 9.22 6.61 -14.52
C TYR A 183 10.57 7.05 -15.06
N PHE A 184 10.91 6.56 -16.25
CA PHE A 184 12.12 6.95 -16.95
C PHE A 184 11.76 7.96 -18.03
N ILE A 185 12.32 9.16 -17.90
CA ILE A 185 12.20 10.20 -18.93
C ILE A 185 13.51 10.31 -19.69
N GLY A 186 13.51 9.88 -20.95
CA GLY A 186 14.60 10.13 -21.87
C GLY A 186 14.53 11.55 -22.41
N ARG A 187 15.68 12.25 -22.44
CA ARG A 187 15.89 13.44 -23.26
C ARG A 187 16.99 13.09 -24.26
N LEU A 188 16.68 13.09 -25.54
CA LEU A 188 17.70 13.09 -26.59
C LEU A 188 18.43 14.45 -26.53
N TYR A 189 19.57 14.49 -25.84
CA TYR A 189 20.52 15.59 -26.00
C TYR A 189 21.25 15.39 -27.33
N GLY A 190 20.64 15.89 -28.41
CA GLY A 190 21.25 15.98 -29.73
C GLY A 190 20.76 17.23 -30.43
N LYS A 191 21.67 18.07 -30.93
CA LYS A 191 21.32 19.11 -31.92
C LYS A 191 21.01 18.40 -33.24
N ASN A 192 19.84 17.80 -33.34
CA ASN A 192 19.41 17.20 -34.60
C ASN A 192 18.92 18.33 -35.51
N SER A 193 19.65 18.61 -36.59
CA SER A 193 19.17 19.50 -37.65
C SER A 193 18.40 18.68 -38.66
N TYR A 194 17.08 18.72 -38.60
CA TYR A 194 16.24 18.20 -39.66
C TYR A 194 16.05 19.31 -40.71
N SER A 195 16.19 18.97 -42.00
CA SER A 195 15.96 19.90 -43.10
C SER A 195 14.54 20.47 -43.10
N ASP A 196 13.60 19.70 -42.54
CA ASP A 196 12.16 19.91 -42.69
C ASP A 196 11.52 20.48 -41.42
N ALA A 197 12.30 20.71 -40.36
CA ALA A 197 11.80 21.27 -39.11
C ALA A 197 11.68 22.82 -39.20
N PRO A 198 10.50 23.43 -38.90
CA PRO A 198 10.25 24.87 -39.10
C PRO A 198 11.21 25.82 -38.40
N ARG A 199 11.90 25.35 -37.35
CA ARG A 199 12.88 26.14 -36.58
C ARG A 199 14.27 25.51 -36.51
N LYS A 200 14.53 24.41 -37.26
CA LYS A 200 15.80 23.64 -37.27
C LYS A 200 16.42 23.33 -35.89
N THR A 201 15.62 23.37 -34.84
CA THR A 201 16.00 23.06 -33.46
C THR A 201 14.84 22.29 -32.85
N ASN A 202 15.01 20.97 -32.75
CA ASN A 202 14.06 20.12 -32.07
C ASN A 202 14.35 20.17 -30.56
N TYR A 203 13.38 20.57 -29.74
CA TYR A 203 13.62 20.74 -28.29
C TYR A 203 12.94 19.69 -27.41
N ILE A 204 11.97 18.91 -27.88
CA ILE A 204 11.15 18.11 -26.94
C ILE A 204 10.58 16.85 -27.60
N ASP A 205 11.41 15.85 -27.89
CA ASP A 205 10.91 14.48 -27.91
C ASP A 205 11.21 13.85 -26.55
N ARG A 206 10.30 14.14 -25.61
CA ARG A 206 10.22 13.44 -24.32
C ARG A 206 9.25 12.28 -24.51
N ILE A 207 9.78 11.07 -24.61
CA ILE A 207 8.95 9.87 -24.49
C ILE A 207 9.27 9.29 -23.12
N GLY A 208 8.27 9.33 -22.25
CA GLY A 208 8.32 8.70 -20.94
C GLY A 208 8.07 7.20 -21.05
N LEU A 209 8.87 6.43 -20.32
CA LEU A 209 8.68 5.00 -20.12
C LEU A 209 8.26 4.78 -18.67
N TRP A 210 7.05 4.29 -18.48
CA TRP A 210 6.57 3.84 -17.19
C TRP A 210 6.93 2.38 -16.99
N THR A 211 7.41 2.07 -15.79
CA THR A 211 7.65 0.70 -15.34
C THR A 211 6.96 0.51 -14.01
N LEU A 212 6.10 -0.49 -13.94
CA LEU A 212 5.48 -0.95 -12.71
C LEU A 212 5.97 -2.37 -12.45
N THR A 213 6.70 -2.57 -11.36
CA THR A 213 7.31 -3.85 -11.02
C THR A 213 6.75 -4.41 -9.73
N ALA A 214 6.52 -5.71 -9.72
CA ALA A 214 6.31 -6.51 -8.53
C ALA A 214 7.41 -7.58 -8.46
N ASP A 215 8.17 -7.59 -7.38
CA ASP A 215 9.26 -8.52 -7.08
C ASP A 215 8.88 -9.36 -5.85
N GLY A 216 8.56 -10.63 -6.07
CA GLY A 216 8.31 -11.59 -5.02
C GLY A 216 9.56 -12.44 -4.76
N LYS A 217 10.05 -12.46 -3.52
CA LYS A 217 11.26 -13.20 -3.17
C LYS A 217 11.17 -13.96 -1.86
N MET A 218 11.89 -15.07 -1.82
CA MET A 218 12.16 -15.85 -0.62
C MET A 218 13.64 -15.72 -0.27
N GLN A 219 13.90 -15.08 0.87
CA GLN A 219 15.23 -15.07 1.46
C GLN A 219 15.46 -16.41 2.16
N VAL A 220 16.36 -17.22 1.59
CA VAL A 220 16.73 -18.54 2.10
C VAL A 220 17.73 -18.41 3.25
N GLN A 221 18.65 -17.44 3.13
CA GLN A 221 19.72 -17.24 4.09
C GLN A 221 19.87 -15.77 4.47
N SER A 222 20.03 -15.52 5.76
CA SER A 222 20.40 -14.22 6.31
C SER A 222 21.89 -13.96 6.27
N GLU A 223 22.23 -12.72 5.93
CA GLU A 223 23.59 -12.23 6.06
C GLU A 223 24.09 -12.44 7.50
N GLY A 224 25.25 -13.07 7.63
CA GLY A 224 25.96 -13.20 8.90
C GLY A 224 27.28 -12.43 8.86
N ALA A 225 28.18 -12.67 9.81
CA ALA A 225 29.50 -12.05 9.78
C ALA A 225 30.26 -12.40 8.48
N VAL A 226 30.32 -13.69 8.14
CA VAL A 226 31.07 -14.19 6.97
C VAL A 226 30.16 -14.55 5.80
N ARG A 227 29.00 -15.14 6.07
CA ARG A 227 28.07 -15.61 5.03
C ARG A 227 27.28 -14.45 4.38
N PRO A 228 27.03 -14.49 3.06
CA PRO A 228 26.13 -13.55 2.39
C PRO A 228 24.66 -13.87 2.68
N ALA A 229 23.78 -12.90 2.49
CA ALA A 229 22.35 -13.18 2.33
C ALA A 229 22.12 -13.86 0.98
N VAL A 230 21.20 -14.81 0.92
CA VAL A 230 20.84 -15.53 -0.32
C VAL A 230 19.33 -15.51 -0.47
N ALA A 231 18.85 -15.17 -1.67
CA ALA A 231 17.45 -15.20 -2.01
C ALA A 231 17.21 -15.77 -3.41
N VAL A 232 16.03 -16.35 -3.57
CA VAL A 232 15.44 -16.71 -4.85
C VAL A 232 14.14 -15.95 -5.01
N GLY A 233 13.84 -15.50 -6.22
CA GLY A 233 12.64 -14.72 -6.45
C GLY A 233 12.24 -14.69 -7.90
N GLY A 234 11.10 -14.05 -8.13
CA GLY A 234 10.58 -13.75 -9.44
C GLY A 234 10.10 -12.31 -9.48
N GLN A 235 10.33 -11.65 -10.62
CA GLN A 235 9.90 -10.29 -10.86
C GLN A 235 9.00 -10.25 -12.09
N ALA A 236 7.93 -9.48 -12.00
CA ALA A 236 7.09 -9.09 -13.13
C ALA A 236 7.15 -7.57 -13.29
N MET A 237 7.28 -7.11 -14.53
CA MET A 237 7.38 -5.70 -14.88
C MET A 237 6.40 -5.39 -16.01
N LEU A 238 5.44 -4.52 -15.71
CA LEU A 238 4.59 -3.90 -16.71
C LEU A 238 5.28 -2.64 -17.23
N VAL A 239 5.55 -2.60 -18.52
CA VAL A 239 6.18 -1.49 -19.22
C VAL A 239 5.16 -0.86 -20.16
N PHE A 240 4.97 0.45 -20.08
CA PHE A 240 4.12 1.18 -21.01
C PHE A 240 4.69 2.56 -21.31
N ARG A 241 4.39 3.08 -22.50
CA ARG A 241 4.92 4.35 -23.01
C ARG A 241 3.88 5.46 -22.91
N ASP A 242 4.35 6.68 -22.68
CA ASP A 242 3.54 7.87 -22.94
C ASP A 242 3.26 7.96 -24.45
N SER A 243 2.08 8.46 -24.84
CA SER A 243 1.82 8.80 -26.25
C SER A 243 2.83 9.85 -26.72
N PRO A 244 3.23 9.83 -28.01
CA PRO A 244 3.92 10.96 -28.63
C PRO A 244 3.17 12.25 -28.29
N GLN A 245 3.93 13.30 -28.04
CA GLN A 245 3.44 14.57 -27.54
C GLN A 245 2.23 15.04 -28.37
N PRO A 246 1.13 15.50 -27.75
CA PRO A 246 0.07 16.14 -28.51
C PRO A 246 0.66 17.24 -29.39
N THR A 247 0.24 17.29 -30.66
CA THR A 247 0.55 18.42 -31.52
C THR A 247 0.14 19.72 -30.81
N VAL A 248 0.86 20.81 -31.03
CA VAL A 248 0.66 22.10 -30.33
C VAL A 248 -0.81 22.59 -30.39
N THR A 249 -1.58 22.08 -31.34
CA THR A 249 -3.01 22.36 -31.55
C THR A 249 -3.97 21.59 -30.63
N THR A 250 -3.52 20.55 -29.91
CA THR A 250 -4.42 19.64 -29.16
C THR A 250 -3.77 19.11 -27.87
N PRO A 251 -3.56 19.92 -26.82
CA PRO A 251 -2.72 19.60 -25.66
C PRO A 251 -3.33 18.54 -24.70
N ALA A 252 -3.53 17.32 -25.17
CA ALA A 252 -3.94 16.17 -24.37
C ALA A 252 -2.84 15.10 -24.37
N VAL A 253 -2.22 14.88 -23.21
CA VAL A 253 -1.33 13.73 -22.99
C VAL A 253 -2.23 12.53 -22.68
N SER A 254 -2.26 11.54 -23.58
CA SER A 254 -2.98 10.29 -23.33
C SER A 254 -1.98 9.16 -23.09
N VAL A 255 -2.19 8.37 -22.04
CA VAL A 255 -1.47 7.11 -21.85
C VAL A 255 -2.23 6.05 -22.63
N LYS A 256 -1.70 5.62 -23.78
CA LYS A 256 -2.34 4.58 -24.60
C LYS A 256 -1.83 3.21 -24.18
N ILE A 257 -2.58 2.55 -23.31
CA ILE A 257 -2.39 1.12 -23.01
C ILE A 257 -2.91 0.32 -24.21
N ASP A 258 -2.01 0.02 -25.14
CA ASP A 258 -2.24 -0.88 -26.28
C ASP A 258 -1.30 -2.09 -26.16
N SER A 259 -1.76 -3.27 -26.56
CA SER A 259 -0.98 -4.49 -26.78
C SER A 259 0.33 -4.27 -27.57
N LYS A 260 0.41 -3.24 -28.41
CA LYS A 260 1.62 -2.87 -29.15
C LYS A 260 2.64 -2.08 -28.33
N ASN A 261 2.16 -1.27 -27.38
CA ASN A 261 2.98 -0.33 -26.59
C ASN A 261 3.16 -0.75 -25.14
N THR A 262 2.45 -1.80 -24.72
CA THR A 262 2.48 -2.37 -23.38
C THR A 262 3.19 -3.71 -23.45
N ARG A 263 4.23 -3.89 -22.64
CA ARG A 263 4.95 -5.16 -22.53
C ARG A 263 4.96 -5.63 -21.09
N VAL A 264 4.86 -6.93 -20.91
CA VAL A 264 5.06 -7.58 -19.62
C VAL A 264 6.37 -8.34 -19.70
N LEU A 265 7.32 -7.96 -18.85
CA LEU A 265 8.62 -8.61 -18.72
C LEU A 265 8.63 -9.41 -17.42
N THR A 266 9.18 -10.62 -17.44
CA THR A 266 9.13 -11.54 -16.30
C THR A 266 10.41 -12.33 -16.18
N ASP A 267 10.97 -12.38 -14.97
CA ASP A 267 12.24 -13.05 -14.70
C ASP A 267 12.17 -13.86 -13.41
N GLY A 268 12.92 -14.97 -13.39
CA GLY A 268 13.32 -15.66 -12.17
C GLY A 268 14.78 -15.37 -11.87
N TYR A 269 15.15 -15.25 -10.60
CA TYR A 269 16.53 -14.97 -10.21
C TYR A 269 16.98 -15.73 -8.96
N PHE A 270 18.30 -15.87 -8.86
CA PHE A 270 19.02 -16.25 -7.67
C PHE A 270 20.07 -15.17 -7.39
N VAL A 271 20.09 -14.64 -6.16
CA VAL A 271 21.01 -13.54 -5.79
C VAL A 271 21.62 -13.77 -4.42
N ALA A 272 22.91 -13.46 -4.32
CA ALA A 272 23.65 -13.35 -3.08
C ALA A 272 24.03 -11.88 -2.83
N SER A 273 23.79 -11.38 -1.62
CA SER A 273 24.11 -10.00 -1.25
C SER A 273 24.93 -9.94 0.03
N LYS A 274 25.91 -9.03 0.07
CA LYS A 274 26.83 -8.85 1.20
C LYS A 274 27.15 -7.38 1.44
N LYS A 275 27.20 -6.99 2.71
CA LYS A 275 27.71 -5.70 3.14
C LYS A 275 29.19 -5.85 3.51
N LEU A 276 30.04 -5.14 2.78
CA LEU A 276 31.48 -5.08 2.97
C LEU A 276 31.84 -3.66 3.45
N GLY A 277 31.80 -3.45 4.77
CA GLY A 277 32.00 -2.12 5.37
C GLY A 277 30.91 -1.13 4.92
N PRO A 278 31.26 -0.01 4.25
CA PRO A 278 30.28 0.93 3.70
C PRO A 278 29.64 0.46 2.38
N ILE A 279 30.19 -0.58 1.74
CA ILE A 279 29.77 -1.04 0.41
C ILE A 279 28.73 -2.15 0.54
N ARG A 280 27.72 -2.13 -0.32
CA ARG A 280 26.76 -3.22 -0.52
C ARG A 280 26.98 -3.82 -1.89
N THR A 281 27.22 -5.13 -1.95
CA THR A 281 27.41 -5.87 -3.20
C THR A 281 26.33 -6.93 -3.34
N SER A 282 25.88 -7.14 -4.58
CA SER A 282 24.98 -8.20 -4.96
C SER A 282 25.54 -8.88 -6.21
N ALA A 283 25.51 -10.21 -6.24
CA ALA A 283 25.88 -11.01 -7.39
C ALA A 283 24.84 -12.12 -7.56
N GLY A 284 24.43 -12.38 -8.79
CA GLY A 284 23.35 -13.31 -9.05
C GLY A 284 23.21 -13.64 -10.51
N VAL A 285 22.28 -14.54 -10.79
CA VAL A 285 21.84 -14.88 -12.14
C VAL A 285 20.35 -14.61 -12.23
N MET A 286 19.94 -14.17 -13.41
CA MET A 286 18.56 -13.84 -13.73
C MET A 286 18.25 -14.42 -15.10
N GLN A 287 17.09 -15.06 -15.23
CA GLN A 287 16.61 -15.65 -16.47
C GLN A 287 15.19 -15.16 -16.74
N GLY A 288 14.99 -14.54 -17.91
CA GLY A 288 13.70 -14.04 -18.35
C GLY A 288 13.83 -12.96 -19.42
N THR A 289 12.84 -12.07 -19.49
CA THR A 289 12.70 -11.04 -20.52
C THR A 289 12.92 -9.61 -20.02
N ILE A 290 13.19 -9.38 -18.73
CA ILE A 290 13.59 -8.06 -18.19
C ILE A 290 14.92 -7.60 -18.80
N GLY A 291 15.75 -8.53 -19.29
CA GLY A 291 16.91 -8.23 -20.12
C GLY A 291 16.61 -7.41 -21.38
N ASP A 292 15.35 -7.36 -21.83
CA ASP A 292 14.91 -6.53 -22.97
C ASP A 292 14.62 -5.07 -22.57
N LEU A 293 14.59 -4.75 -21.27
CA LEU A 293 14.32 -3.40 -20.79
C LEU A 293 15.32 -2.35 -21.32
N PRO A 294 16.64 -2.58 -21.36
CA PRO A 294 17.57 -1.64 -21.97
C PRO A 294 17.25 -1.36 -23.44
N ALA A 295 16.79 -2.36 -24.19
CA ALA A 295 16.37 -2.16 -25.58
C ALA A 295 15.14 -1.24 -25.65
N GLN A 296 14.19 -1.37 -24.71
CA GLN A 296 13.04 -0.46 -24.60
C GLN A 296 13.43 0.97 -24.23
N MET A 297 14.53 1.14 -23.48
CA MET A 297 15.14 2.42 -23.15
C MET A 297 15.99 2.99 -24.29
N SER A 298 16.47 2.17 -25.23
CA SER A 298 17.32 2.59 -26.36
C SER A 298 16.60 2.71 -27.69
N GLU A 299 15.36 2.23 -27.81
CA GLU A 299 14.56 2.24 -29.05
C GLU A 299 14.30 3.65 -29.62
N PHE A 300 14.70 4.71 -28.91
CA PHE A 300 14.70 6.10 -29.36
C PHE A 300 15.60 6.41 -30.57
N LEU A 301 16.41 5.44 -31.02
CA LEU A 301 17.29 5.58 -32.18
C LEU A 301 16.84 4.77 -33.41
N THR A 302 15.69 4.10 -33.38
CA THR A 302 15.23 3.34 -34.54
C THR A 302 14.63 4.24 -35.62
N PRO A 303 14.80 3.91 -36.91
CA PRO A 303 14.14 4.63 -38.00
C PRO A 303 12.61 4.68 -37.85
N GLU A 304 12.00 3.67 -37.24
CA GLU A 304 10.56 3.62 -36.95
C GLU A 304 10.14 4.69 -35.94
N ALA A 305 10.94 4.95 -34.91
CA ALA A 305 10.70 6.07 -33.98
C ALA A 305 10.83 7.44 -34.67
N LEU A 306 11.63 7.51 -35.76
CA LEU A 306 11.80 8.70 -36.59
C LEU A 306 10.73 8.86 -37.69
N LYS A 307 10.00 7.79 -38.05
CA LYS A 307 8.92 7.78 -39.07
C LYS A 307 7.61 8.42 -38.59
N PHE A 308 7.51 8.82 -37.31
CA PHE A 308 6.34 9.50 -36.76
C PHE A 308 6.32 11.02 -37.02
N TYR A 309 7.27 11.52 -37.81
CA TYR A 309 7.33 12.86 -38.37
C TYR A 309 6.91 12.88 -39.84
#